data_AF-A0A2H0LKH7-F1
#
_entry.id   AF-A0A2H0LKH7-F1
#
_cell.length_a   1.000
_cell.length_b   1.000
_cell.length_c   1.000
_cell.angle_alpha   90.00
_cell.angle_beta   90.00
_cell.angle_gamma   90.00
#
_symmetry.space_group_name_H-M   'P 1'
#
loop_
_entity.id
_entity.type
_entity.pdbx_description
1 polymer ?
#
loop_
_entity_poly.entity_id
_entity_poly.type
_entity_poly.pdbx_seq_one_letter_code
_entity_poly.pdbx_strand_id
1 'polypeptide(L)'
;MMKKTSFQFKDIIRHMQFVKAKPLVFGRIAIGFFRKNVLRQQVLRSVDLAITGDCHYQCVFCSAYRLYKKGGQFLTVEQIRNIWKQCVKLGVIHVNLTGGEPLLRDLDEICQIIRNFGPSGFLVSLVSNGLNLTKEKLKRLKRAGLDTLQLSIESVNPQKHDELTGMSNGFGKVIEAMNYAKELKLNICLNAVFCHDNADEIRRLIDFSRKEHVFLVLNTASAEGKWQGSDALRLQQKDLAIFNEFMLFPHVRHDSSVNFSGKRECPAGKERIHITAYGDVLTCPLVQISYGNVLEEPLKDIYKRMCAMEHIKSYSVMCKHAFDQEYYERLLLPINKEEKRPVFIFNHPSYRRSIHE
;
A
#
# COMPACT_ATOMS: atom_id res chain seq x y z
N MET A 1 -13.40 27.18 -11.41
CA MET A 1 -14.61 26.57 -10.81
C MET A 1 -14.94 25.25 -11.52
N MET A 2 -14.35 24.13 -11.11
CA MET A 2 -14.76 22.81 -11.61
C MET A 2 -16.07 22.42 -10.92
N LYS A 3 -17.12 22.19 -11.72
CA LYS A 3 -18.43 21.76 -11.25
C LYS A 3 -18.28 20.49 -10.40
N LYS A 4 -18.74 20.55 -9.14
CA LYS A 4 -18.98 19.41 -8.26
C LYS A 4 -20.13 18.56 -8.84
N THR A 5 -19.89 17.84 -9.93
CA THR A 5 -20.85 16.85 -10.43
C THR A 5 -20.68 15.57 -9.63
N SER A 6 -21.78 15.16 -9.00
CA SER A 6 -21.89 14.05 -8.06
C SER A 6 -21.32 12.74 -8.62
N PHE A 7 -20.38 12.14 -7.90
CA PHE A 7 -20.12 10.70 -7.99
C PHE A 7 -21.44 9.98 -7.73
N GLN A 8 -21.90 9.21 -8.72
CA GLN A 8 -23.28 8.74 -8.74
C GLN A 8 -23.49 7.71 -7.61
N PHE A 9 -24.67 7.75 -6.98
CA PHE A 9 -25.09 6.78 -5.96
C PHE A 9 -24.93 5.32 -6.43
N LYS A 10 -25.02 5.07 -7.74
CA LYS A 10 -24.77 3.77 -8.40
C LYS A 10 -23.36 3.23 -8.17
N ASP A 11 -22.33 4.08 -8.13
CA ASP A 11 -20.94 3.66 -7.92
C ASP A 11 -20.71 3.25 -6.46
N ILE A 12 -21.35 3.95 -5.51
CA ILE A 12 -21.39 3.57 -4.08
C ILE A 12 -22.11 2.22 -3.90
N ILE A 13 -23.26 2.03 -4.57
CA ILE A 13 -24.01 0.76 -4.53
C ILE A 13 -23.19 -0.40 -5.09
N ARG A 14 -22.43 -0.20 -6.18
CA ARG A 14 -21.56 -1.22 -6.76
C ARG A 14 -20.52 -1.73 -5.75
N HIS A 15 -20.03 -0.86 -4.88
CA HIS A 15 -19.15 -1.25 -3.77
C HIS A 15 -19.88 -1.84 -2.56
N MET A 16 -21.15 -1.46 -2.31
CA MET A 16 -21.97 -2.14 -1.32
C MET A 16 -22.34 -3.58 -1.72
N GLN A 17 -22.32 -3.93 -3.02
CA GLN A 17 -22.50 -5.33 -3.46
C GLN A 17 -21.42 -6.26 -2.87
N PHE A 18 -20.20 -5.74 -2.65
CA PHE A 18 -19.14 -6.49 -1.97
C PHE A 18 -19.53 -6.87 -0.53
N VAL A 19 -20.19 -5.96 0.21
CA VAL A 19 -20.65 -6.20 1.58
C VAL A 19 -21.66 -7.36 1.62
N LYS A 20 -22.52 -7.46 0.60
CA LYS A 20 -23.45 -8.61 0.45
C LYS A 20 -22.73 -9.91 0.11
N ALA A 21 -21.66 -9.86 -0.69
CA ALA A 21 -20.92 -11.04 -1.12
C ALA A 21 -20.03 -11.65 -0.03
N LYS A 22 -19.59 -10.86 0.97
CA LYS A 22 -18.67 -11.31 2.03
C LYS A 22 -19.15 -10.92 3.45
N PRO A 23 -20.22 -11.55 3.98
CA PRO A 23 -20.78 -11.19 5.30
C PRO A 23 -19.79 -11.38 6.46
N LEU A 24 -18.87 -12.35 6.34
CA LEU A 24 -17.81 -12.58 7.34
C LEU A 24 -16.87 -11.37 7.49
N VAL A 25 -16.62 -10.62 6.41
CA VAL A 25 -15.80 -9.41 6.46
C VAL A 25 -16.49 -8.33 7.30
N PHE A 26 -17.81 -8.19 7.19
CA PHE A 26 -18.58 -7.25 8.00
C PHE A 26 -18.50 -7.60 9.50
N GLY A 27 -18.65 -8.88 9.85
CA GLY A 27 -18.46 -9.36 11.22
C GLY A 27 -17.07 -9.01 11.77
N ARG A 28 -16.01 -9.20 10.97
CA ARG A 28 -14.64 -8.81 11.36
C ARG A 28 -14.47 -7.31 11.52
N ILE A 29 -15.06 -6.50 10.66
CA ILE A 29 -15.05 -5.03 10.77
C ILE A 29 -15.71 -4.61 12.09
N ALA A 30 -16.89 -5.15 12.40
CA ALA A 30 -17.60 -4.85 13.65
C ALA A 30 -16.78 -5.25 14.88
N ILE A 31 -16.18 -6.44 14.89
CA ILE A 31 -15.26 -6.89 15.94
C ILE A 31 -14.05 -5.97 16.05
N GLY A 32 -13.46 -5.56 14.93
CA GLY A 32 -12.33 -4.63 14.90
C GLY A 32 -12.67 -3.27 15.52
N PHE A 33 -13.83 -2.70 15.15
CA PHE A 33 -14.34 -1.47 15.76
C PHE A 33 -14.57 -1.62 17.26
N PHE A 34 -15.19 -2.72 17.70
CA PHE A 34 -15.43 -3.00 19.12
C PHE A 34 -14.10 -3.11 19.90
N ARG A 35 -13.17 -3.93 19.42
CA ARG A 35 -11.85 -4.11 20.05
C ARG A 35 -11.08 -2.80 20.14
N LYS A 36 -11.12 -1.97 19.10
CA LYS A 36 -10.42 -0.68 19.06
C LYS A 36 -11.06 0.36 19.99
N ASN A 37 -12.37 0.58 19.90
CA ASN A 37 -13.03 1.71 20.53
C ASN A 37 -13.55 1.39 21.94
N VAL A 38 -13.94 0.14 22.19
CA VAL A 38 -14.45 -0.32 23.50
C VAL A 38 -13.32 -0.93 24.32
N LEU A 39 -12.65 -1.96 23.81
CA LEU A 39 -11.58 -2.65 24.57
C LEU A 39 -10.22 -1.94 24.52
N ARG A 40 -10.11 -0.83 23.77
CA ARG A 40 -8.86 -0.05 23.61
C ARG A 40 -7.66 -0.89 23.15
N GLN A 41 -7.92 -1.96 22.41
CA GLN A 41 -6.89 -2.85 21.85
C GLN A 41 -6.38 -2.31 20.52
N GLN A 42 -5.13 -2.65 20.21
CA GLN A 42 -4.61 -2.51 18.85
C GLN A 42 -5.13 -3.65 17.99
N VAL A 43 -5.56 -3.30 16.78
CA VAL A 43 -6.15 -4.23 15.82
C VAL A 43 -5.46 -3.99 14.50
N LEU A 44 -4.81 -5.03 13.99
CA LEU A 44 -4.26 -5.00 12.65
C LEU A 44 -5.42 -5.08 11.67
N ARG A 45 -5.63 -4.06 10.84
CA ARG A 45 -6.71 -3.98 9.87
C ARG A 45 -6.25 -4.48 8.51
N SER A 46 -5.11 -4.01 8.02
CA SER A 46 -4.60 -4.36 6.69
C SER A 46 -3.10 -4.70 6.69
N VAL A 47 -2.70 -5.52 5.73
CA VAL A 47 -1.29 -5.88 5.51
C VAL A 47 -0.96 -5.71 4.04
N ASP A 48 0.11 -4.97 3.72
CA ASP A 48 0.75 -5.08 2.42
C ASP A 48 1.78 -6.20 2.49
N LEU A 49 1.58 -7.25 1.71
CA LEU A 49 2.47 -8.40 1.68
C LEU A 49 3.20 -8.44 0.35
N ALA A 50 4.50 -8.17 0.39
CA ALA A 50 5.36 -8.37 -0.76
C ALA A 50 5.63 -9.86 -0.97
N ILE A 51 5.36 -10.38 -2.16
CA ILE A 51 5.54 -11.81 -2.49
C ILE A 51 6.73 -12.08 -3.41
N THR A 52 7.37 -11.01 -3.89
CA THR A 52 8.61 -11.00 -4.66
C THR A 52 9.24 -9.60 -4.57
N GLY A 53 10.56 -9.52 -4.76
CA GLY A 53 11.28 -8.27 -4.93
C GLY A 53 11.54 -7.88 -6.39
N ASP A 54 11.29 -8.80 -7.33
CA ASP A 54 11.63 -8.60 -8.74
C ASP A 54 10.66 -7.67 -9.44
N CYS A 55 11.15 -6.85 -10.38
CA CYS A 55 10.31 -5.97 -11.19
C CYS A 55 10.97 -5.67 -12.54
N HIS A 56 10.17 -5.64 -13.62
CA HIS A 56 10.64 -5.19 -14.94
C HIS A 56 10.81 -3.68 -15.03
N TYR A 57 10.05 -2.92 -14.23
CA TYR A 57 10.01 -1.48 -14.31
C TYR A 57 11.20 -0.87 -13.58
N GLN A 58 11.65 0.28 -14.06
CA GLN A 58 12.75 1.03 -13.48
C GLN A 58 12.31 2.41 -13.00
N CYS A 59 11.12 2.50 -12.40
CA CYS A 59 10.48 3.76 -12.03
C CYS A 59 11.44 4.70 -11.29
N VAL A 60 11.49 5.96 -11.70
CA VAL A 60 12.37 6.99 -11.09
C VAL A 60 12.01 7.25 -9.62
N PHE A 61 10.77 6.93 -9.24
CA PHE A 61 10.17 7.16 -7.92
C PHE A 61 10.06 5.89 -7.06
N CYS A 62 10.63 4.76 -7.48
CA CYS A 62 10.44 3.49 -6.78
C CYS A 62 11.01 3.55 -5.34
N SER A 63 10.11 3.54 -4.35
CA SER A 63 10.47 3.54 -2.93
C SER A 63 11.12 2.23 -2.48
N ALA A 64 10.82 1.12 -3.15
CA ALA A 64 11.32 -0.20 -2.80
C ALA A 64 12.68 -0.55 -3.45
N TYR A 65 13.24 0.33 -4.27
CA TYR A 65 14.45 0.06 -5.07
C TYR A 65 15.62 -0.45 -4.24
N ARG A 66 15.86 0.12 -3.05
CA ARG A 66 16.92 -0.35 -2.14
C ARG A 66 16.51 -1.56 -1.31
N LEU A 67 15.21 -1.75 -1.07
CA LEU A 67 14.66 -2.80 -0.23
C LEU A 67 14.86 -4.19 -0.83
N TYR A 68 14.75 -4.30 -2.16
CA TYR A 68 14.86 -5.57 -2.90
C TYR A 68 16.14 -5.69 -3.72
N LYS A 69 17.11 -4.79 -3.52
CA LYS A 69 18.43 -4.88 -4.16
C LYS A 69 19.26 -6.07 -3.71
N LYS A 70 18.95 -6.63 -2.55
CA LYS A 70 19.64 -7.80 -2.01
C LYS A 70 19.05 -9.07 -2.60
N GLY A 71 19.90 -9.93 -3.14
CA GLY A 71 19.55 -11.31 -3.38
C GLY A 71 19.12 -11.99 -2.08
N GLY A 72 18.28 -13.02 -2.20
CA GLY A 72 17.73 -13.75 -1.07
C GLY A 72 16.57 -14.62 -1.55
N GLN A 73 16.22 -15.63 -0.75
CA GLN A 73 15.06 -16.45 -1.06
C GLN A 73 13.79 -15.71 -0.67
N PHE A 74 12.87 -15.55 -1.61
CA PHE A 74 11.55 -15.01 -1.31
C PHE A 74 10.75 -16.00 -0.47
N LEU A 75 9.79 -15.47 0.28
CA LEU A 75 8.84 -16.27 1.05
C LEU A 75 8.17 -17.34 0.18
N THR A 76 8.15 -18.57 0.67
CA THR A 76 7.41 -19.67 0.05
C THR A 76 5.90 -19.51 0.29
N VAL A 77 5.08 -20.22 -0.48
CA VAL A 77 3.62 -20.25 -0.30
C VAL A 77 3.23 -20.68 1.13
N GLU A 78 3.94 -21.65 1.70
CA GLU A 78 3.67 -22.13 3.07
C GLU A 78 4.09 -21.12 4.14
N GLN A 79 5.23 -20.43 3.96
CA GLN A 79 5.61 -19.32 4.86
C GLN A 79 4.56 -18.20 4.81
N ILE A 80 4.10 -17.81 3.61
CA ILE A 80 3.03 -16.81 3.44
C ILE A 80 1.75 -17.25 4.15
N ARG A 81 1.36 -18.53 4.01
CA ARG A 81 0.19 -19.09 4.71
C ARG A 81 0.34 -18.99 6.23
N ASN A 82 1.53 -19.27 6.77
CA ASN A 82 1.78 -19.21 8.21
C ASN A 82 1.82 -17.76 8.72
N ILE A 83 2.40 -16.84 7.97
CA ILE A 83 2.33 -15.40 8.24
C ILE A 83 0.87 -14.94 8.28
N TRP A 84 0.06 -15.35 7.28
CA TRP A 84 -1.34 -14.98 7.24
C TRP A 84 -2.12 -15.45 8.46
N LYS A 85 -1.91 -16.69 8.93
CA LYS A 85 -2.53 -17.18 10.18
C LYS A 85 -2.20 -16.29 11.37
N GLN A 86 -0.97 -15.73 11.44
CA GLN A 86 -0.60 -14.78 12.49
C GLN A 86 -1.33 -13.44 12.33
N CYS A 87 -1.43 -12.91 11.10
CA CYS A 87 -2.21 -11.70 10.81
C CYS A 87 -3.69 -11.86 11.20
N VAL A 88 -4.30 -13.02 10.95
CA VAL A 88 -5.69 -13.34 11.34
C VAL A 88 -5.88 -13.25 12.85
N LYS A 89 -4.92 -13.73 13.65
CA LYS A 89 -4.96 -13.63 15.12
C LYS A 89 -4.89 -12.16 15.60
N LEU A 90 -4.22 -11.30 14.84
CA LEU A 90 -4.12 -9.86 15.11
C LEU A 90 -5.34 -9.05 14.62
N GLY A 91 -6.29 -9.68 13.93
CA GLY A 91 -7.57 -9.07 13.54
C GLY A 91 -7.64 -8.57 12.09
N VAL A 92 -6.70 -8.97 11.23
CA VAL A 92 -6.64 -8.50 9.82
C VAL A 92 -7.97 -8.74 9.09
N ILE A 93 -8.33 -7.78 8.23
CA ILE A 93 -9.51 -7.86 7.36
C ILE A 93 -9.13 -7.78 5.87
N HIS A 94 -7.96 -7.22 5.56
CA HIS A 94 -7.53 -6.93 4.20
C HIS A 94 -6.06 -7.26 3.99
N VAL A 95 -5.75 -7.93 2.87
CA VAL A 95 -4.39 -8.11 2.39
C VAL A 95 -4.25 -7.49 1.01
N ASN A 96 -3.15 -6.77 0.82
CA ASN A 96 -2.73 -6.21 -0.44
C ASN A 96 -1.45 -6.92 -0.90
N LEU A 97 -1.57 -7.76 -1.93
CA LEU A 97 -0.42 -8.42 -2.54
C LEU A 97 0.35 -7.40 -3.38
N THR A 98 1.64 -7.29 -3.10
CA THR A 98 2.55 -6.30 -3.71
C THR A 98 3.98 -6.88 -3.83
N GLY A 99 4.99 -6.02 -3.93
CA GLY A 99 6.40 -6.38 -3.98
C GLY A 99 7.19 -5.44 -4.87
N GLY A 100 8.02 -6.01 -5.74
CA GLY A 100 8.27 -5.44 -7.06
C GLY A 100 7.01 -5.56 -7.93
N GLU A 101 7.02 -6.46 -8.92
CA GLU A 101 5.86 -6.84 -9.71
C GLU A 101 5.40 -8.26 -9.34
N PRO A 102 4.28 -8.43 -8.62
CA PRO A 102 3.78 -9.73 -8.20
C PRO A 102 3.66 -10.77 -9.33
N LEU A 103 3.33 -10.35 -10.55
CA LEU A 103 3.16 -11.25 -11.69
C LEU A 103 4.46 -11.77 -12.31
N LEU A 104 5.61 -11.47 -11.70
CA LEU A 104 6.85 -12.20 -11.92
C LEU A 104 6.92 -13.51 -11.15
N ARG A 105 6.09 -13.67 -10.11
CA ARG A 105 5.90 -14.95 -9.44
C ARG A 105 5.01 -15.86 -10.28
N ASP A 106 5.23 -17.17 -10.16
CA ASP A 106 4.38 -18.16 -10.81
C ASP A 106 2.89 -17.94 -10.48
N LEU A 107 2.05 -18.01 -11.51
CA LEU A 107 0.63 -17.66 -11.37
C LEU A 107 -0.14 -18.68 -10.52
N ASP A 108 0.23 -19.96 -10.55
CA ASP A 108 -0.41 -20.99 -9.74
C ASP A 108 -0.08 -20.80 -8.26
N GLU A 109 1.16 -20.41 -7.94
CA GLU A 109 1.53 -19.99 -6.58
C GLU A 109 0.74 -18.78 -6.11
N ILE A 110 0.61 -17.72 -6.93
CA ILE A 110 -0.19 -16.53 -6.57
C ILE A 110 -1.65 -16.94 -6.30
N CYS A 111 -2.23 -17.77 -7.17
CA CYS A 111 -3.59 -18.25 -6.98
C CYS A 111 -3.72 -19.11 -5.70
N GLN A 112 -2.71 -19.92 -5.38
CA GLN A 112 -2.67 -20.71 -4.15
C GLN A 112 -2.56 -19.82 -2.90
N ILE A 113 -1.72 -18.78 -2.95
CA ILE A 113 -1.59 -17.77 -1.89
C ILE A 113 -2.95 -17.11 -1.62
N ILE A 114 -3.64 -16.65 -2.68
CA ILE A 114 -4.96 -16.01 -2.56
C ILE A 114 -5.97 -16.97 -1.93
N ARG A 115 -6.02 -18.24 -2.36
CA ARG A 115 -6.91 -19.25 -1.76
C ARG A 115 -6.59 -19.50 -0.28
N ASN A 116 -5.31 -19.58 0.07
CA ASN A 116 -4.84 -19.78 1.44
C ASN A 116 -5.24 -18.64 2.39
N PHE A 117 -5.55 -17.45 1.85
CA PHE A 117 -6.08 -16.38 2.67
C PHE A 117 -7.51 -16.61 3.16
N GLY A 118 -8.25 -17.55 2.56
CA GLY A 118 -9.65 -17.78 2.88
C GLY A 118 -10.54 -16.62 2.40
N PRO A 119 -10.58 -16.32 1.09
CA PRO A 119 -11.13 -15.08 0.55
C PRO A 119 -12.61 -14.84 0.88
N SER A 120 -13.39 -15.84 1.31
CA SER A 120 -14.75 -15.62 1.83
C SER A 120 -14.79 -14.75 3.10
N GLY A 121 -13.71 -14.77 3.89
CA GLY A 121 -13.58 -14.07 5.17
C GLY A 121 -12.77 -12.78 5.13
N PHE A 122 -12.13 -12.44 4.01
CA PHE A 122 -11.17 -11.34 3.92
C PHE A 122 -11.21 -10.66 2.56
N LEU A 123 -10.72 -9.42 2.53
CA LEU A 123 -10.46 -8.65 1.33
C LEU A 123 -9.09 -9.01 0.77
N VAL A 124 -9.02 -9.30 -0.53
CA VAL A 124 -7.75 -9.57 -1.23
C VAL A 124 -7.58 -8.61 -2.39
N SER A 125 -6.50 -7.85 -2.39
CA SER A 125 -6.11 -6.94 -3.46
C SER A 125 -4.77 -7.33 -4.06
N LEU A 126 -4.54 -6.91 -5.31
CA LEU A 126 -3.27 -7.08 -6.01
C LEU A 126 -2.86 -5.75 -6.62
N VAL A 127 -1.65 -5.27 -6.29
CA VAL A 127 -1.02 -4.13 -6.96
C VAL A 127 -0.18 -4.65 -8.13
N SER A 128 -0.33 -4.08 -9.31
CA SER A 128 0.45 -4.45 -10.50
C SER A 128 0.69 -3.26 -11.41
N ASN A 129 1.81 -3.27 -12.13
CA ASN A 129 2.08 -2.36 -13.24
C ASN A 129 1.32 -2.74 -14.54
N GLY A 130 0.65 -3.88 -14.56
CA GLY A 130 -0.20 -4.31 -15.68
C GLY A 130 0.53 -4.94 -16.86
N LEU A 131 1.86 -4.90 -16.93
CA LEU A 131 2.65 -5.37 -18.08
C LEU A 131 2.33 -6.83 -18.46
N ASN A 132 2.26 -7.70 -17.44
CA ASN A 132 2.09 -9.13 -17.63
C ASN A 132 0.64 -9.61 -17.42
N LEU A 133 -0.32 -8.70 -17.30
CA LEU A 133 -1.73 -9.02 -17.10
C LEU A 133 -2.41 -9.34 -18.44
N THR A 134 -2.80 -10.60 -18.59
CA THR A 134 -3.73 -11.00 -19.64
C THR A 134 -5.11 -11.23 -19.04
N LYS A 135 -6.14 -11.18 -19.89
CA LYS A 135 -7.52 -11.49 -19.50
C LYS A 135 -7.65 -12.86 -18.84
N GLU A 136 -6.94 -13.88 -19.32
CA GLU A 136 -6.98 -15.23 -18.71
C GLU A 136 -6.30 -15.26 -17.33
N LYS A 137 -5.15 -14.58 -17.15
CA LYS A 137 -4.53 -14.47 -15.82
C LYS A 137 -5.48 -13.79 -14.83
N LEU A 138 -6.12 -12.69 -15.22
CA LEU A 138 -7.12 -12.02 -14.38
C LEU A 138 -8.32 -12.93 -14.06
N LYS A 139 -8.80 -13.71 -15.03
CA LYS A 139 -9.88 -14.67 -14.80
C LYS A 139 -9.48 -15.75 -13.80
N ARG A 140 -8.22 -16.22 -13.81
CA ARG A 140 -7.68 -17.18 -12.82
C ARG A 140 -7.55 -16.54 -11.44
N LEU A 141 -6.99 -15.34 -11.33
CA LEU A 141 -6.86 -14.59 -10.08
C LEU A 141 -8.23 -14.30 -9.45
N LYS A 142 -9.20 -13.85 -10.25
CA LYS A 142 -10.58 -13.63 -9.80
C LYS A 142 -11.21 -14.93 -9.29
N ARG A 143 -11.04 -16.05 -10.01
CA ARG A 143 -11.50 -17.38 -9.57
C ARG A 143 -10.85 -17.82 -8.26
N ALA A 144 -9.59 -17.46 -8.03
CA ALA A 144 -8.89 -17.75 -6.78
C ALA A 144 -9.44 -16.93 -5.58
N GLY A 145 -10.09 -15.79 -5.83
CA GLY A 145 -10.69 -14.93 -4.80
C GLY A 145 -10.17 -13.50 -4.75
N LEU A 146 -9.46 -13.03 -5.80
CA LEU A 146 -9.06 -11.63 -5.91
C LEU A 146 -10.29 -10.71 -6.00
N ASP A 147 -10.36 -9.71 -5.13
CA ASP A 147 -11.47 -8.75 -5.10
C ASP A 147 -11.18 -7.51 -5.93
N THR A 148 -9.96 -7.00 -5.82
CA THR A 148 -9.58 -5.68 -6.37
C THR A 148 -8.22 -5.74 -7.02
N LEU A 149 -8.15 -5.29 -8.27
CA LEU A 149 -6.92 -5.00 -8.98
C LEU A 149 -6.57 -3.52 -8.79
N GLN A 150 -5.34 -3.22 -8.39
CA GLN A 150 -4.81 -1.87 -8.33
C GLN A 150 -3.74 -1.70 -9.40
N LEU A 151 -3.93 -0.76 -10.33
CA LEU A 151 -3.01 -0.50 -11.43
C LEU A 151 -2.27 0.81 -11.20
N SER A 152 -0.94 0.78 -11.27
CA SER A 152 -0.11 1.98 -11.12
C SER A 152 -0.15 2.83 -12.39
N ILE A 153 -0.49 4.11 -12.28
CA ILE A 153 -0.58 5.07 -13.38
C ILE A 153 -0.14 6.46 -12.93
N GLU A 154 0.97 6.93 -13.49
CA GLU A 154 1.58 8.21 -13.07
C GLU A 154 1.25 9.41 -13.96
N SER A 155 0.61 9.17 -15.11
CA SER A 155 0.28 10.23 -16.07
C SER A 155 -0.78 9.74 -17.04
N VAL A 156 -1.65 10.65 -17.52
CA VAL A 156 -2.58 10.36 -18.62
C VAL A 156 -1.94 10.57 -20.00
N ASN A 157 -0.76 11.21 -20.04
CA ASN A 157 0.11 11.23 -21.21
C ASN A 157 0.94 9.93 -21.23
N PRO A 158 0.83 9.10 -22.29
CA PRO A 158 1.57 7.84 -22.41
C PRO A 158 3.09 8.01 -22.32
N GLN A 159 3.67 8.98 -23.03
CA GLN A 159 5.11 9.20 -23.07
C GLN A 159 5.65 9.54 -21.68
N LYS A 160 4.98 10.46 -20.98
CA LYS A 160 5.37 10.85 -19.63
C LYS A 160 5.23 9.70 -18.61
N HIS A 161 4.19 8.86 -18.74
CA HIS A 161 4.05 7.67 -17.91
C HIS A 161 5.22 6.70 -18.14
N ASP A 162 5.50 6.40 -19.41
CA ASP A 162 6.57 5.50 -19.81
C ASP A 162 7.94 6.00 -19.35
N GLU A 163 8.22 7.31 -19.48
CA GLU A 163 9.42 7.97 -18.93
C GLU A 163 9.56 7.81 -17.41
N LEU A 164 8.49 8.11 -16.66
CA LEU A 164 8.51 8.03 -15.20
C LEU A 164 8.72 6.60 -14.69
N THR A 165 8.20 5.61 -15.43
CA THR A 165 8.29 4.19 -15.10
C THR A 165 9.53 3.49 -15.66
N GLY A 166 10.19 4.09 -16.66
CA GLY A 166 11.25 3.45 -17.44
C GLY A 166 10.77 2.25 -18.25
N MET A 167 9.50 2.24 -18.68
CA MET A 167 8.92 1.14 -19.46
C MET A 167 8.17 1.67 -20.70
N SER A 168 8.65 1.29 -21.88
CA SER A 168 7.96 1.59 -23.14
C SER A 168 6.60 0.90 -23.20
N ASN A 169 5.57 1.64 -23.61
CA ASN A 169 4.17 1.20 -23.68
C ASN A 169 3.59 0.73 -22.33
N GLY A 170 4.12 1.24 -21.21
CA GLY A 170 3.59 0.96 -19.88
C GLY A 170 2.15 1.47 -19.73
N PHE A 171 1.89 2.69 -20.21
CA PHE A 171 0.55 3.27 -20.18
C PHE A 171 -0.47 2.40 -20.93
N GLY A 172 -0.12 1.95 -22.14
CA GLY A 172 -1.00 1.10 -22.95
C GLY A 172 -1.37 -0.19 -22.22
N LYS A 173 -0.41 -0.80 -21.51
CA LYS A 173 -0.63 -2.02 -20.72
C LYS A 173 -1.56 -1.79 -19.53
N VAL A 174 -1.46 -0.64 -18.88
CA VAL A 174 -2.39 -0.24 -17.81
C VAL A 174 -3.82 -0.13 -18.35
N ILE A 175 -4.01 0.55 -19.49
CA ILE A 175 -5.34 0.71 -20.11
C ILE A 175 -5.91 -0.65 -20.54
N GLU A 176 -5.09 -1.50 -21.15
CA GLU A 176 -5.45 -2.86 -21.54
C GLU A 176 -5.92 -3.70 -20.33
N ALA A 177 -5.13 -3.72 -19.25
CA ALA A 177 -5.46 -4.44 -18.02
C ALA A 177 -6.73 -3.89 -17.35
N MET A 178 -6.93 -2.58 -17.36
CA MET A 178 -8.15 -1.94 -16.86
C MET A 178 -9.38 -2.42 -17.63
N ASN A 179 -9.31 -2.47 -18.96
CA ASN A 179 -10.40 -2.93 -19.80
C ASN A 179 -10.74 -4.41 -19.53
N TYR A 180 -9.73 -5.27 -19.43
CA TYR A 180 -9.92 -6.68 -19.06
C TYR A 180 -10.63 -6.85 -17.72
N ALA A 181 -10.21 -6.09 -16.70
CA ALA A 181 -10.82 -6.15 -15.39
C ALA A 181 -12.28 -5.62 -15.41
N LYS A 182 -12.58 -4.59 -16.21
CA LYS A 182 -13.96 -4.07 -16.40
C LYS A 182 -14.87 -5.12 -17.02
N GLU A 183 -14.42 -5.76 -18.11
CA GLU A 183 -15.15 -6.84 -18.78
C GLU A 183 -15.42 -8.01 -17.85
N LEU A 184 -14.43 -8.37 -17.03
CA LEU A 184 -14.56 -9.45 -16.04
C LEU A 184 -15.39 -9.05 -14.82
N LYS A 185 -15.84 -7.79 -14.69
CA LYS A 185 -16.50 -7.25 -13.49
C LYS A 185 -15.64 -7.48 -12.24
N LEU A 186 -14.33 -7.24 -12.34
CA LEU A 186 -13.40 -7.19 -11.23
C LEU A 186 -13.32 -5.73 -10.74
N ASN A 187 -13.21 -5.50 -9.43
CA ASN A 187 -13.04 -4.13 -8.95
C ASN A 187 -11.65 -3.61 -9.32
N ILE A 188 -11.57 -2.32 -9.66
CA ILE A 188 -10.33 -1.69 -10.11
C ILE A 188 -10.13 -0.38 -9.37
N CYS A 189 -8.90 -0.15 -8.95
CA CYS A 189 -8.40 1.15 -8.53
C CYS A 189 -7.18 1.51 -9.37
N LEU A 190 -7.00 2.80 -9.61
CA LEU A 190 -5.76 3.37 -10.13
C LEU A 190 -4.93 3.89 -8.96
N ASN A 191 -3.62 3.71 -9.00
CA ASN A 191 -2.70 4.20 -7.99
C ASN A 191 -1.75 5.21 -8.64
N ALA A 192 -1.55 6.36 -8.00
CA ALA A 192 -0.62 7.39 -8.48
C ALA A 192 0.18 7.98 -7.32
N VAL A 193 1.40 8.46 -7.61
CA VAL A 193 2.25 9.13 -6.61
C VAL A 193 2.09 10.64 -6.71
N PHE A 194 1.67 11.28 -5.62
CA PHE A 194 1.67 12.73 -5.47
C PHE A 194 2.99 13.20 -4.89
N CYS A 195 3.70 14.06 -5.62
CA CYS A 195 4.99 14.65 -5.23
C CYS A 195 4.93 16.17 -5.34
N HIS A 196 5.99 16.84 -4.89
CA HIS A 196 6.14 18.26 -5.16
C HIS A 196 6.18 18.48 -6.69
N ASP A 197 5.52 19.53 -7.17
CA ASP A 197 5.41 19.92 -8.59
C ASP A 197 4.62 19.02 -9.57
N ASN A 198 3.86 18.01 -9.13
CA ASN A 198 3.02 17.21 -10.04
C ASN A 198 1.50 17.39 -9.87
N ALA A 199 1.06 18.44 -9.17
CA ALA A 199 -0.36 18.69 -8.87
C ALA A 199 -1.26 18.68 -10.11
N ASP A 200 -0.82 19.27 -11.22
CA ASP A 200 -1.60 19.30 -12.47
C ASP A 200 -1.73 17.93 -13.12
N GLU A 201 -0.74 17.07 -12.97
CA GLU A 201 -0.84 15.67 -13.41
C GLU A 201 -1.85 14.90 -12.57
N ILE A 202 -1.83 15.09 -11.25
CA ILE A 202 -2.82 14.49 -10.36
C ILE A 202 -4.23 14.96 -10.69
N ARG A 203 -4.45 16.25 -11.00
CA ARG A 203 -5.76 16.76 -11.45
C ARG A 203 -6.26 16.04 -12.70
N ARG A 204 -5.38 15.81 -13.69
CA ARG A 204 -5.71 15.04 -14.89
C ARG A 204 -6.08 13.60 -14.58
N LEU A 205 -5.36 12.95 -13.67
CA LEU A 205 -5.66 11.59 -13.21
C LEU A 205 -6.98 11.50 -12.42
N ILE A 206 -7.31 12.51 -11.62
CA ILE A 206 -8.61 12.63 -10.94
C ILE A 206 -9.73 12.72 -11.98
N ASP A 207 -9.56 13.53 -13.02
CA ASP A 207 -10.54 13.63 -14.09
C ASP A 207 -10.66 12.35 -14.92
N PHE A 208 -9.54 11.70 -15.20
CA PHE A 208 -9.50 10.43 -15.92
C PHE A 208 -10.18 9.31 -15.13
N SER A 209 -9.81 9.10 -13.87
CA SER A 209 -10.43 8.10 -12.99
C SER A 209 -11.93 8.30 -12.83
N ARG A 210 -12.39 9.55 -12.76
CA ARG A 210 -13.82 9.90 -12.76
C ARG A 210 -14.52 9.44 -14.05
N LYS A 211 -13.95 9.76 -15.23
CA LYS A 211 -14.50 9.35 -16.53
C LYS A 211 -14.53 7.83 -16.69
N GLU A 212 -13.50 7.17 -16.18
CA GLU A 212 -13.38 5.71 -16.23
C GLU A 212 -14.21 4.98 -15.17
N HIS A 213 -14.88 5.71 -14.26
CA HIS A 213 -15.64 5.17 -13.13
C HIS A 213 -14.82 4.22 -12.24
N VAL A 214 -13.59 4.63 -11.93
CA VAL A 214 -12.67 3.90 -11.04
C VAL A 214 -12.17 4.81 -9.91
N PHE A 215 -11.77 4.20 -8.80
CA PHE A 215 -11.14 4.96 -7.72
C PHE A 215 -9.70 5.32 -8.07
N LEU A 216 -9.25 6.47 -7.57
CA LEU A 216 -7.84 6.86 -7.57
C LEU A 216 -7.31 6.81 -6.14
N VAL A 217 -6.39 5.91 -5.86
CA VAL A 217 -5.62 5.88 -4.63
C VAL A 217 -4.39 6.74 -4.83
N LEU A 218 -4.33 7.85 -4.10
CA LEU A 218 -3.15 8.71 -4.07
C LEU A 218 -2.21 8.20 -3.01
N ASN A 219 -0.96 7.96 -3.40
CA ASN A 219 0.15 7.70 -2.51
C ASN A 219 1.00 8.97 -2.41
N THR A 220 1.51 9.30 -1.23
CA THR A 220 2.41 10.45 -1.07
C THR A 220 3.84 10.04 -1.38
N ALA A 221 4.58 10.91 -2.08
CA ALA A 221 6.00 10.73 -2.33
C ALA A 221 6.78 10.48 -1.03
N SER A 222 7.77 9.60 -1.12
CA SER A 222 8.74 9.33 -0.06
C SER A 222 10.14 9.62 -0.58
N ALA A 223 10.97 10.28 0.23
CA ALA A 223 12.39 10.51 -0.07
C ALA A 223 13.24 9.27 0.26
N GLU A 224 12.79 8.12 -0.23
CA GLU A 224 13.36 6.79 -0.04
C GLU A 224 13.52 6.08 -1.39
N GLY A 225 14.32 5.01 -1.44
CA GLY A 225 14.53 4.26 -2.68
C GLY A 225 15.29 5.08 -3.73
N LYS A 226 14.73 5.27 -4.93
CA LYS A 226 15.38 6.08 -5.99
C LYS A 226 15.29 7.59 -5.76
N TRP A 227 14.34 8.06 -4.96
CA TRP A 227 14.22 9.46 -4.55
C TRP A 227 14.92 9.77 -3.23
N GLN A 228 15.80 8.87 -2.77
CA GLN A 228 16.56 9.07 -1.56
C GLN A 228 17.37 10.37 -1.62
N GLY A 229 17.19 11.24 -0.63
CA GLY A 229 17.86 12.54 -0.55
C GLY A 229 17.34 13.60 -1.53
N SER A 230 16.27 13.32 -2.27
CA SER A 230 15.64 14.30 -3.16
C SER A 230 14.60 15.13 -2.41
N ASP A 231 15.04 16.23 -1.80
CA ASP A 231 14.11 17.19 -1.15
C ASP A 231 13.20 17.90 -2.16
N ALA A 232 13.63 18.02 -3.42
CA ALA A 232 12.88 18.68 -4.48
C ALA A 232 11.54 18.01 -4.79
N LEU A 233 11.40 16.70 -4.53
CA LEU A 233 10.18 15.94 -4.84
C LEU A 233 9.37 15.61 -3.57
N ARG A 234 9.93 15.88 -2.40
CA ARG A 234 9.26 15.66 -1.12
C ARG A 234 8.18 16.71 -0.91
N LEU A 235 7.01 16.27 -0.48
CA LEU A 235 5.89 17.16 -0.19
C LEU A 235 6.26 18.12 0.94
N GLN A 236 5.81 19.36 0.81
CA GLN A 236 6.01 20.42 1.79
C GLN A 236 4.67 20.83 2.40
N GLN A 237 4.71 21.64 3.46
CA GLN A 237 3.49 22.16 4.10
C GLN A 237 2.57 22.88 3.10
N LYS A 238 3.14 23.58 2.11
CA LYS A 238 2.38 24.25 1.04
C LYS A 238 1.58 23.28 0.17
N ASP A 239 2.05 22.04 -0.01
CA ASP A 239 1.36 21.02 -0.82
C ASP A 239 0.18 20.39 -0.06
N LEU A 240 0.09 20.58 1.25
CA LEU A 240 -1.00 20.05 2.07
C LEU A 240 -2.37 20.58 1.65
N ALA A 241 -2.44 21.87 1.30
CA ALA A 241 -3.69 22.48 0.85
C ALA A 241 -4.20 21.80 -0.44
N ILE A 242 -3.29 21.53 -1.38
CA ILE A 242 -3.57 20.84 -2.64
C ILE A 242 -3.98 19.39 -2.36
N PHE A 243 -3.24 18.69 -1.50
CA PHE A 243 -3.60 17.32 -1.10
C PHE A 243 -5.00 17.26 -0.48
N ASN A 244 -5.34 18.20 0.40
CA ASN A 244 -6.66 18.28 1.01
C ASN A 244 -7.75 18.57 -0.02
N GLU A 245 -7.49 19.44 -1.02
CA GLU A 245 -8.38 19.66 -2.16
C GLU A 245 -8.66 18.34 -2.91
N PHE A 246 -7.63 17.56 -3.21
CA PHE A 246 -7.76 16.27 -3.89
C PHE A 246 -8.58 15.26 -3.07
N MET A 247 -8.45 15.28 -1.75
CA MET A 247 -9.22 14.39 -0.87
C MET A 247 -10.71 14.76 -0.74
N LEU A 248 -11.14 15.93 -1.25
CA LEU A 248 -12.56 16.28 -1.34
C LEU A 248 -13.29 15.56 -2.47
N PHE A 249 -12.56 14.98 -3.43
CA PHE A 249 -13.16 14.22 -4.52
C PHE A 249 -13.63 12.85 -4.02
N PRO A 250 -14.91 12.49 -4.20
CA PRO A 250 -15.51 11.29 -3.62
C PRO A 250 -14.97 9.97 -4.18
N HIS A 251 -14.24 9.98 -5.30
CA HIS A 251 -13.57 8.82 -5.88
C HIS A 251 -12.06 8.78 -5.60
N VAL A 252 -11.53 9.75 -4.87
CA VAL A 252 -10.13 9.78 -4.45
C VAL A 252 -10.00 9.14 -3.07
N ARG A 253 -8.98 8.31 -2.88
CA ARG A 253 -8.70 7.59 -1.64
C ARG A 253 -7.24 7.78 -1.26
N HIS A 254 -6.96 7.71 0.03
CA HIS A 254 -5.63 7.64 0.60
C HIS A 254 -5.68 6.64 1.76
N ASP A 255 -4.54 6.06 2.14
CA ASP A 255 -4.49 5.05 3.21
C ASP A 255 -4.99 5.57 4.57
N SER A 256 -4.88 6.88 4.79
CA SER A 256 -5.39 7.55 5.99
C SER A 256 -6.90 7.83 5.96
N SER A 257 -7.61 7.48 4.87
CA SER A 257 -9.04 7.79 4.70
C SER A 257 -9.95 6.89 5.52
N VAL A 258 -9.53 5.66 5.85
CA VAL A 258 -10.37 4.69 6.57
C VAL A 258 -9.54 3.99 7.64
N ASN A 259 -10.03 4.01 8.88
CA ASN A 259 -9.46 3.28 10.02
C ASN A 259 -10.56 2.95 11.04
N PHE A 260 -10.22 2.14 12.03
CA PHE A 260 -11.13 1.79 13.11
C PHE A 260 -11.34 2.92 14.12
N SER A 261 -10.53 3.98 14.11
CA SER A 261 -10.76 5.15 14.96
C SER A 261 -11.84 6.10 14.43
N GLY A 262 -12.27 5.93 13.17
CA GLY A 262 -13.24 6.80 12.50
C GLY A 262 -12.70 8.21 12.21
N LYS A 263 -11.40 8.45 12.41
CA LYS A 263 -10.72 9.73 12.17
C LYS A 263 -9.88 9.63 10.92
N ARG A 264 -9.51 10.75 10.28
CA ARG A 264 -8.45 10.71 9.25
C ARG A 264 -7.10 10.68 9.96
N GLU A 265 -6.41 9.54 9.93
CA GLU A 265 -5.12 9.37 10.62
C GLU A 265 -4.22 8.35 9.92
N CYS A 266 -2.90 8.52 10.05
CA CYS A 266 -1.93 7.57 9.52
C CYS A 266 -2.09 6.17 10.16
N PRO A 267 -2.40 5.11 9.38
CA PRO A 267 -2.58 3.77 9.92
C PRO A 267 -1.26 3.00 10.09
N ALA A 268 -0.14 3.55 9.59
CA ALA A 268 1.16 2.86 9.55
C ALA A 268 1.65 2.49 10.95
N GLY A 269 1.93 1.21 11.14
CA GLY A 269 2.31 0.63 12.44
C GLY A 269 1.22 0.68 13.51
N LYS A 270 -0.03 1.02 13.16
CA LYS A 270 -1.18 1.04 14.08
C LYS A 270 -2.26 0.07 13.65
N GLU A 271 -2.71 0.20 12.41
CA GLU A 271 -3.74 -0.66 11.81
C GLU A 271 -3.26 -1.27 10.50
N ARG A 272 -2.08 -0.85 10.04
CA ARG A 272 -1.46 -1.33 8.81
C ARG A 272 0.00 -1.61 9.05
N ILE A 273 0.50 -2.69 8.47
CA ILE A 273 1.93 -3.00 8.38
C ILE A 273 2.27 -3.42 6.96
N HIS A 274 3.55 -3.38 6.64
CA HIS A 274 4.10 -3.97 5.42
C HIS A 274 5.02 -5.13 5.80
N ILE A 275 4.89 -6.26 5.11
CA ILE A 275 5.78 -7.41 5.26
C ILE A 275 6.53 -7.59 3.94
N THR A 276 7.86 -7.56 3.99
CA THR A 276 8.70 -7.71 2.79
C THR A 276 8.66 -9.13 2.25
N ALA A 277 9.16 -9.32 1.03
CA ALA A 277 9.32 -10.64 0.43
C ALA A 277 10.33 -11.54 1.16
N TYR A 278 11.02 -11.02 2.20
CA TYR A 278 11.96 -11.74 3.05
C TYR A 278 11.47 -11.88 4.51
N GLY A 279 10.27 -11.39 4.83
CA GLY A 279 9.67 -11.51 6.16
C GLY A 279 9.90 -10.33 7.12
N ASP A 280 10.66 -9.30 6.73
CA ASP A 280 10.80 -8.09 7.55
C ASP A 280 9.47 -7.37 7.72
N VAL A 281 9.18 -6.89 8.92
CA VAL A 281 7.93 -6.19 9.25
C VAL A 281 8.20 -4.70 9.43
N LEU A 282 7.63 -3.90 8.53
CA LEU A 282 7.75 -2.44 8.44
C LEU A 282 6.40 -1.79 8.77
N THR A 283 6.40 -0.49 9.09
CA THR A 283 5.17 0.26 9.39
C THR A 283 4.34 0.54 8.14
N CYS A 284 5.00 0.81 7.01
CA CYS A 284 4.42 0.98 5.69
C CYS A 284 5.50 0.72 4.62
N PRO A 285 5.16 0.55 3.33
CA PRO A 285 6.14 0.29 2.28
C PRO A 285 7.07 1.48 1.96
N LEU A 286 6.84 2.64 2.58
CA LEU A 286 7.57 3.89 2.34
C LEU A 286 8.59 4.22 3.44
N VAL A 287 8.67 3.40 4.50
CA VAL A 287 9.59 3.58 5.64
C VAL A 287 10.42 2.30 5.77
N GLN A 288 11.68 2.32 5.31
CA GLN A 288 12.55 1.14 5.25
C GLN A 288 13.23 0.81 6.59
N ILE A 289 12.45 0.83 7.67
CA ILE A 289 12.86 0.45 9.03
C ILE A 289 12.09 -0.82 9.42
N SER A 290 12.83 -1.89 9.71
CA SER A 290 12.28 -3.16 10.17
C SER A 290 12.13 -3.16 11.68
N TYR A 291 11.03 -3.71 12.17
CA TYR A 291 10.77 -3.91 13.59
C TYR A 291 11.01 -5.36 14.01
N GLY A 292 11.42 -6.23 13.09
CA GLY A 292 11.65 -7.66 13.31
C GLY A 292 11.34 -8.46 12.05
N ASN A 293 11.72 -9.74 12.04
CA ASN A 293 11.43 -10.65 10.93
C ASN A 293 10.46 -11.74 11.40
N VAL A 294 9.34 -11.89 10.68
CA VAL A 294 8.26 -12.81 11.04
C VAL A 294 8.63 -14.30 10.89
N LEU A 295 9.75 -14.59 10.23
CA LEU A 295 10.33 -15.94 10.17
C LEU A 295 11.16 -16.28 11.40
N GLU A 296 11.64 -15.28 12.13
CA GLU A 296 12.54 -15.43 13.27
C GLU A 296 11.79 -15.33 14.61
N GLU A 297 10.72 -14.53 14.66
CA GLU A 297 9.93 -14.32 15.86
C GLU A 297 8.43 -14.13 15.57
N PRO A 298 7.53 -14.35 16.56
CA PRO A 298 6.10 -14.22 16.34
C PRO A 298 5.68 -12.79 15.94
N LEU A 299 4.82 -12.67 14.93
CA LEU A 299 4.32 -11.38 14.43
C LEU A 299 3.67 -10.53 15.53
N LYS A 300 3.00 -11.19 16.49
CA LYS A 300 2.39 -10.50 17.65
C LYS A 300 3.39 -9.69 18.46
N ASP A 301 4.62 -10.18 18.59
CA ASP A 301 5.65 -9.58 19.44
C ASP A 301 6.33 -8.44 18.67
N ILE A 302 6.58 -8.64 17.38
CA ILE A 302 7.02 -7.57 16.46
C ILE A 302 6.01 -6.42 16.42
N TYR A 303 4.72 -6.74 16.26
CA TYR A 303 3.66 -5.75 16.18
C TYR A 303 3.50 -5.00 17.52
N LYS A 304 3.55 -5.70 18.66
CA LYS A 304 3.54 -5.06 19.99
C LYS A 304 4.72 -4.10 20.15
N ARG A 305 5.93 -4.52 19.77
CA ARG A 305 7.14 -3.69 19.78
C ARG A 305 6.97 -2.45 18.92
N MET A 306 6.55 -2.61 17.67
CA MET A 306 6.31 -1.52 16.73
C MET A 306 5.33 -0.49 17.30
N CYS A 307 4.20 -0.95 17.83
CA CYS A 307 3.17 -0.05 18.34
C CYS A 307 3.54 0.61 19.68
N ALA A 308 4.56 0.11 20.39
CA ALA A 308 5.06 0.72 21.62
C ALA A 308 5.91 1.98 21.35
N MET A 309 6.40 2.14 20.12
CA MET A 309 7.32 3.21 19.72
C MET A 309 6.66 4.58 19.76
N GLU A 310 7.38 5.57 20.28
CA GLU A 310 6.90 6.93 20.48
C GLU A 310 6.43 7.59 19.16
N HIS A 311 7.24 7.51 18.11
CA HIS A 311 6.93 8.05 16.79
C HIS A 311 5.79 7.31 16.08
N ILE A 312 5.41 6.12 16.55
CA ILE A 312 4.22 5.42 16.08
C ILE A 312 3.01 5.87 16.88
N LYS A 313 3.10 5.93 18.22
CA LYS A 313 2.00 6.41 19.08
C LYS A 313 1.50 7.79 18.69
N SER A 314 2.40 8.70 18.29
CA SER A 314 2.02 10.08 17.95
C SER A 314 0.94 10.13 16.85
N TYR A 315 -0.02 11.03 17.03
CA TYR A 315 -1.11 11.23 16.10
C TYR A 315 -0.66 12.11 14.93
N SER A 316 -1.08 11.78 13.72
CA SER A 316 -0.96 12.68 12.58
C SER A 316 -2.08 12.42 11.59
N VAL A 317 -2.78 13.49 11.21
CA VAL A 317 -3.76 13.50 10.10
C VAL A 317 -3.04 13.34 8.75
N MET A 318 -1.77 13.71 8.71
CA MET A 318 -0.94 13.73 7.52
C MET A 318 -0.04 12.50 7.44
N CYS A 319 0.47 12.26 6.24
CA CYS A 319 1.55 11.31 6.09
C CYS A 319 2.84 11.87 6.72
N LYS A 320 3.33 11.23 7.79
CA LYS A 320 4.52 11.70 8.52
C LYS A 320 5.75 11.76 7.63
N HIS A 321 6.06 10.70 6.89
CA HIS A 321 7.25 10.72 6.03
C HIS A 321 7.21 11.76 4.91
N ALA A 322 6.01 12.21 4.52
CA ALA A 322 5.85 13.16 3.43
C ALA A 322 5.88 14.60 3.95
N PHE A 323 5.11 14.90 5.00
CA PHE A 323 4.85 16.27 5.45
C PHE A 323 5.52 16.66 6.77
N ASP A 324 6.05 15.70 7.54
CA ASP A 324 6.65 15.92 8.86
C ASP A 324 8.18 15.95 8.73
N GLN A 325 8.75 17.17 8.79
CA GLN A 325 10.17 17.42 8.64
C GLN A 325 10.99 16.75 9.75
N GLU A 326 10.53 16.85 10.99
CA GLU A 326 11.22 16.28 12.14
C GLU A 326 11.26 14.76 12.04
N TYR A 327 10.13 14.14 11.65
CA TYR A 327 10.08 12.70 11.39
C TYR A 327 11.08 12.29 10.31
N TYR A 328 11.15 13.04 9.21
CA TYR A 328 12.10 12.77 8.12
C TYR A 328 13.55 12.85 8.60
N GLU A 329 13.94 13.95 9.25
CA GLU A 329 15.31 14.18 9.72
C GLU A 329 15.74 13.18 10.79
N ARG A 330 14.82 12.80 11.69
CA ARG A 330 15.11 11.90 12.80
C ARG A 330 15.10 10.42 12.40
N LEU A 331 14.24 9.99 11.48
CA LEU A 331 14.03 8.57 11.18
C LEU A 331 14.38 8.14 9.76
N LEU A 332 14.30 9.01 8.74
CA LEU A 332 14.51 8.59 7.35
C LEU A 332 15.86 9.04 6.81
N LEU A 333 16.22 10.30 7.04
CA LEU A 333 17.52 10.83 6.64
C LEU A 333 18.71 10.02 7.20
N PRO A 334 18.71 9.55 8.46
CA PRO A 334 19.88 8.87 9.04
C PRO A 334 20.14 7.50 8.41
N ILE A 335 19.09 6.79 8.01
CA ILE A 335 19.23 5.47 7.37
C ILE A 335 19.66 5.55 5.91
N ASN A 336 19.72 6.76 5.31
CA ASN A 336 20.20 6.95 3.94
C ASN A 336 21.63 6.46 3.72
N LYS A 337 22.48 6.57 4.75
CA LYS A 337 23.87 6.11 4.72
C LYS A 337 24.03 4.60 4.89
N GLU A 338 22.99 3.91 5.36
CA GLU A 338 23.04 2.47 5.56
C GLU A 338 22.95 1.75 4.21
N GLU A 339 23.91 0.88 3.91
CA GLU A 339 23.92 0.09 2.68
C GLU A 339 22.78 -0.92 2.63
N LYS A 340 22.52 -1.57 3.78
CA LYS A 340 21.58 -2.67 3.95
C LYS A 340 20.20 -2.14 4.32
N ARG A 341 19.18 -2.54 3.54
CA ARG A 341 17.77 -2.24 3.81
C ARG A 341 16.96 -3.54 3.97
N PRO A 342 15.88 -3.53 4.77
CA PRO A 342 15.51 -2.47 5.72
C PRO A 342 16.49 -2.40 6.90
N VAL A 343 16.55 -1.27 7.60
CA VAL A 343 17.39 -1.11 8.81
C VAL A 343 16.59 -1.56 10.02
N PHE A 344 17.11 -2.49 10.82
CA PHE A 344 16.45 -2.91 12.04
C PHE A 344 16.40 -1.74 13.05
N ILE A 345 15.24 -1.50 13.67
CA ILE A 345 14.99 -0.33 14.52
C ILE A 345 16.04 -0.16 15.63
N PHE A 346 16.52 -1.25 16.24
CA PHE A 346 17.52 -1.17 17.32
C PHE A 346 18.95 -0.89 16.82
N ASN A 347 19.19 -1.03 15.52
CA ASN A 347 20.44 -0.64 14.86
C ASN A 347 20.34 0.74 14.19
N HIS A 348 19.19 1.40 14.28
CA HIS A 348 18.96 2.68 13.62
C HIS A 348 19.90 3.76 14.20
N PRO A 349 20.53 4.62 13.37
CA PRO A 349 21.54 5.59 13.85
C PRO A 349 21.01 6.56 14.93
N SER A 350 19.77 7.04 14.78
CA SER A 350 19.10 7.89 15.78
C SER A 350 18.53 7.13 16.98
N TYR A 351 18.63 5.80 16.99
CA TYR A 351 18.16 4.96 18.10
C TYR A 351 19.26 4.75 19.16
N ARG A 352 20.35 5.52 19.13
CA ARG A 352 21.45 5.39 20.09
C ARG A 352 21.01 5.65 21.55
N ARG A 353 20.99 4.56 22.31
CA ARG A 353 21.35 4.39 23.74
C ARG A 353 20.61 5.26 24.77
N SER A 354 19.39 4.87 25.12
CA SER A 354 18.97 4.89 26.52
C SER A 354 19.44 3.60 27.21
N ILE A 355 20.77 3.42 27.32
CA ILE A 355 21.36 2.44 28.25
C ILE A 355 21.90 3.27 29.42
N HIS A 356 20.99 4.00 30.07
CA HIS A 356 21.13 4.67 31.35
C HIS A 356 19.73 5.15 31.74
N GLU A 357 18.86 4.20 32.08
CA GLU A 357 17.67 4.42 32.93
C GLU A 357 17.25 3.08 33.53
#